data_AF-A0A916XE65-F1
#
_entry.id   AF-A0A916XE65-F1
#
_cell.length_a   1.000
_cell.length_b   1.000
_cell.length_c   1.000
_cell.angle_alpha   90.00
_cell.angle_beta   90.00
_cell.angle_gamma   90.00
#
_symmetry.space_group_name_H-M   'P 1'
#
loop_
_entity.id
_entity.type
_entity.pdbx_description
1 polymer ?
#
loop_
_entity_poly.entity_id
_entity_poly.type
_entity_poly.pdbx_seq_one_letter_code
_entity_poly.pdbx_strand_id
1 'polypeptide(L)'
;MVALIMRLRIAIARNDFTGNKAVIPILRAFLGFAVGIGALSIGFVTFDRPGADTDVMILVATAWGLGWIFTPLIVGAAGSALRPAQFALLPVRPREFAVALLVTSMVTVPVVFTAVGLSAPILHAARTAPLALTIAIPAVLAQTLLVVGLSRLASVALTAVSTSRKGQDLAMLFTVILGAFLWLAYMALQLIVPRVIDGDPSWLSPALRSVPFGWAALATGFAENEQWFLAVGVLAALVALVAMIALAWIPMVTRQLRWPTNTSSGGQGRKGRGKSGPWPAWTTSPTWVSARKELVLLWRDPRRKAQLLIVPVFLIVIFVGPLFAEFFAVYLTSATFILAILLVASFVNLYGFDGPALWQVIVTPGAYEADVRGKQIAWLMIAAPLLIFATALRYAIYGRGVDGAAFDVGITFAVLGAGAGAIVLCSAFAAYPVPSAKQGNPFSTRGSFNGSALLSALGTLVALASVFALFAIITAPGGFVAWLAVPIGVALGFAGWRFGGAFAISHLTEHGPEILQVVRKEP
;
A
#
# COMPACT_ATOMS: atom_id res chain seq x y z
N MET A 1 -30.65 -13.32 -14.42
CA MET A 1 -29.46 -13.42 -13.56
C MET A 1 -28.72 -12.10 -13.40
N VAL A 2 -28.31 -11.43 -14.49
CA VAL A 2 -27.65 -10.10 -14.46
C VAL A 2 -28.39 -9.09 -13.57
N ALA A 3 -29.70 -8.92 -13.79
CA ALA A 3 -30.53 -7.99 -13.02
C ALA A 3 -30.55 -8.29 -11.51
N LEU A 4 -30.51 -9.57 -11.11
CA LEU A 4 -30.50 -9.98 -9.70
C LEU A 4 -29.18 -9.59 -9.03
N ILE A 5 -28.05 -9.90 -9.67
CA ILE A 5 -26.72 -9.53 -9.17
C ILE A 5 -26.59 -8.00 -9.11
N MET A 6 -27.14 -7.28 -10.09
CA MET A 6 -27.15 -5.82 -10.10
C MET A 6 -27.94 -5.26 -8.91
N ARG A 7 -29.13 -5.80 -8.61
CA ARG A 7 -29.94 -5.41 -7.45
C ARG A 7 -29.22 -5.67 -6.13
N LEU A 8 -28.60 -6.84 -5.96
CA LEU A 8 -27.78 -7.16 -4.80
C LEU A 8 -26.65 -6.15 -4.60
N ARG A 9 -25.95 -5.80 -5.69
CA ARG A 9 -24.87 -4.83 -5.64
C ARG A 9 -25.35 -3.43 -5.27
N ILE A 10 -26.47 -2.99 -5.83
CA ILE A 10 -27.08 -1.70 -5.49
C ILE A 10 -27.50 -1.69 -4.02
N ALA A 11 -28.05 -2.78 -3.49
CA ALA A 11 -28.42 -2.88 -2.08
C ALA A 11 -27.21 -2.78 -1.15
N ILE A 12 -26.10 -3.44 -1.48
CA ILE A 12 -24.83 -3.34 -0.74
C ILE A 12 -24.28 -1.91 -0.80
N ALA A 13 -24.25 -1.31 -2.00
CA ALA A 13 -23.80 0.06 -2.17
C ALA A 13 -24.65 1.03 -1.34
N ARG A 14 -25.98 0.89 -1.37
CA ARG A 14 -26.89 1.72 -0.58
C ARG A 14 -26.62 1.61 0.91
N ASN A 15 -26.31 0.42 1.41
CA ASN A 15 -25.90 0.21 2.81
C ASN A 15 -24.57 0.90 3.13
N ASP A 16 -23.59 0.85 2.22
CA ASP A 16 -22.30 1.56 2.37
C ASP A 16 -22.48 3.10 2.41
N PHE A 17 -23.57 3.64 1.83
CA PHE A 17 -23.92 5.06 1.86
C PHE A 17 -24.78 5.50 3.07
N THR A 18 -24.94 4.65 4.10
CA THR A 18 -25.71 5.03 5.31
C THR A 18 -24.80 5.48 6.47
N GLY A 19 -25.15 6.61 7.11
CA GLY A 19 -24.44 7.18 8.27
C GLY A 19 -22.99 7.59 7.98
N ASN A 20 -22.11 7.50 8.99
CA ASN A 20 -20.68 7.84 8.87
C ASN A 20 -19.90 7.00 7.84
N LYS A 21 -20.49 5.91 7.33
CA LYS A 21 -19.88 5.06 6.30
C LYS A 21 -19.88 5.71 4.92
N ALA A 22 -20.75 6.70 4.67
CA ALA A 22 -20.88 7.39 3.40
C ALA A 22 -19.67 8.28 3.03
N VAL A 23 -18.92 8.75 4.02
CA VAL A 23 -17.78 9.67 3.80
C VAL A 23 -16.71 9.04 2.90
N ILE A 24 -16.36 7.77 3.14
CA ILE A 24 -15.34 7.05 2.38
C ILE A 24 -15.71 6.86 0.90
N PRO A 25 -16.89 6.31 0.52
CA PRO A 25 -17.27 6.17 -0.87
C PRO A 25 -17.46 7.52 -1.56
N ILE A 26 -17.96 8.55 -0.87
CA ILE A 26 -18.07 9.92 -1.41
C ILE A 26 -16.68 10.48 -1.72
N LEU A 27 -15.74 10.41 -0.76
CA LEU A 27 -14.37 10.88 -0.95
C LEU A 27 -13.66 10.15 -2.09
N ARG A 28 -13.84 8.82 -2.19
CA ARG A 28 -13.30 8.01 -3.31
C ARG A 28 -13.92 8.41 -4.65
N ALA A 29 -15.21 8.69 -4.68
CA ALA A 29 -15.89 9.12 -5.89
C ALA A 29 -15.41 10.51 -6.33
N PHE A 30 -15.31 11.45 -5.40
CA PHE A 30 -14.79 12.78 -5.64
C PHE A 30 -13.33 12.75 -6.13
N LEU A 31 -12.46 12.00 -5.45
CA LEU A 31 -11.06 11.85 -5.86
C LEU A 31 -10.95 11.19 -7.24
N GLY A 32 -11.72 10.13 -7.49
CA GLY A 32 -11.76 9.47 -8.79
C GLY A 32 -12.24 10.39 -9.90
N PHE A 33 -13.25 11.21 -9.63
CA PHE A 33 -13.73 12.22 -10.55
C PHE A 33 -12.68 13.31 -10.82
N ALA A 34 -12.08 13.88 -9.78
CA ALA A 34 -11.07 14.93 -9.91
C ALA A 34 -9.84 14.45 -10.71
N VAL A 35 -9.35 13.26 -10.41
CA VAL A 35 -8.22 12.65 -11.13
C VAL A 35 -8.61 12.30 -12.57
N GLY A 36 -9.85 11.86 -12.81
CA GLY A 36 -10.37 11.61 -14.16
C GLY A 36 -10.48 12.88 -15.01
N ILE A 37 -10.98 13.97 -14.44
CA ILE A 37 -11.02 15.27 -15.12
C ILE A 37 -9.61 15.79 -15.39
N GLY A 38 -8.68 15.62 -14.44
CA GLY A 38 -7.27 15.94 -14.65
C GLY A 38 -6.67 15.18 -15.84
N ALA A 39 -6.89 13.87 -15.92
CA ALA A 39 -6.42 13.05 -17.05
C ALA A 39 -7.08 13.45 -18.38
N LEU A 40 -8.39 13.72 -18.37
CA LEU A 40 -9.10 14.22 -19.55
C LEU A 40 -8.54 15.55 -20.04
N SER A 41 -8.15 16.45 -19.13
CA SER A 41 -7.67 17.79 -19.46
C SER A 41 -6.41 17.79 -20.34
N ILE A 42 -5.65 16.69 -20.35
CA ILE A 42 -4.49 16.49 -21.21
C ILE A 42 -4.88 16.51 -22.69
N GLY A 43 -6.11 16.12 -23.04
CA GLY A 43 -6.62 16.24 -24.40
C GLY A 43 -6.70 17.68 -24.93
N PHE A 44 -6.63 18.68 -24.04
CA PHE A 44 -6.58 20.09 -24.44
C PHE A 44 -5.17 20.65 -24.64
N VAL A 45 -4.14 19.95 -24.13
CA VAL A 45 -2.75 20.40 -24.16
C VAL A 45 -2.13 20.01 -25.50
N THR A 46 -1.35 20.93 -26.06
CA THR A 46 -0.56 20.74 -27.27
C THR A 46 0.88 21.09 -26.98
N PHE A 47 1.81 20.24 -27.41
CA PHE A 47 3.25 20.43 -27.24
C PHE A 47 3.90 20.80 -28.58
N ASP A 48 4.95 21.62 -28.53
CA ASP A 48 5.65 22.08 -29.75
C ASP A 48 6.35 20.93 -30.50
N ARG A 49 6.62 19.83 -29.81
CA ARG A 49 7.26 18.64 -30.37
C ARG A 49 6.23 17.73 -31.07
N PRO A 50 6.46 17.36 -32.35
CA PRO A 50 5.63 16.39 -33.06
C PRO A 50 5.52 15.05 -32.32
N GLY A 51 4.29 14.60 -32.06
CA GLY A 51 4.00 13.31 -31.42
C GLY A 51 4.03 13.31 -29.88
N ALA A 52 4.51 14.40 -29.24
CA ALA A 52 4.54 14.48 -27.78
C ALA A 52 3.13 14.43 -27.16
N ASP A 53 2.12 15.01 -27.81
CA ASP A 53 0.71 14.93 -27.39
C ASP A 53 0.26 13.48 -27.21
N THR A 54 0.52 12.64 -28.22
CA THR A 54 0.19 11.21 -28.19
C THR A 54 0.98 10.49 -27.09
N ASP A 55 2.28 10.76 -26.97
CA ASP A 55 3.14 10.06 -26.00
C ASP A 55 2.80 10.43 -24.54
N VAL A 56 2.41 11.68 -24.27
CA VAL A 56 1.90 12.11 -22.95
C VAL A 56 0.57 11.43 -22.62
N MET A 57 -0.35 11.34 -23.59
CA MET A 57 -1.61 10.61 -23.40
C MET A 57 -1.37 9.11 -23.14
N ILE A 58 -0.41 8.49 -23.84
CA ILE A 58 0.01 7.10 -23.60
C ILE A 58 0.55 6.94 -22.17
N LEU A 59 1.37 7.87 -21.70
CA LEU A 59 1.96 7.84 -20.36
C LEU A 59 0.89 7.95 -19.27
N VAL A 60 -0.09 8.83 -19.43
CA VAL A 60 -1.20 8.98 -18.49
C VAL A 60 -2.12 7.77 -18.50
N ALA A 61 -2.46 7.25 -19.68
CA ALA A 61 -3.23 6.02 -19.80
C ALA A 61 -2.50 4.81 -19.20
N THR A 62 -1.17 4.77 -19.30
CA THR A 62 -0.32 3.76 -18.66
C THR A 62 -0.34 3.87 -17.14
N ALA A 63 -0.15 5.08 -16.59
CA ALA A 63 -0.27 5.32 -15.16
C ALA A 63 -1.66 4.91 -14.64
N TRP A 64 -2.70 5.23 -15.40
CA TRP A 64 -4.08 4.85 -15.10
C TRP A 64 -4.29 3.34 -15.11
N GLY A 65 -3.80 2.65 -16.13
CA GLY A 65 -3.86 1.20 -16.29
C GLY A 65 -3.17 0.45 -15.15
N LEU A 66 -1.95 0.88 -14.79
CA LEU A 66 -1.21 0.35 -13.66
C LEU A 66 -2.00 0.55 -12.35
N GLY A 67 -2.52 1.75 -12.10
CA GLY A 67 -3.36 2.04 -10.93
C GLY A 67 -4.53 1.06 -10.79
N TRP A 68 -5.19 0.71 -11.89
CA TRP A 68 -6.31 -0.24 -11.91
C TRP A 68 -5.90 -1.70 -11.64
N ILE A 69 -4.81 -2.17 -12.22
CA ILE A 69 -4.30 -3.54 -11.98
C ILE A 69 -3.98 -3.75 -10.50
N PHE A 70 -3.52 -2.68 -9.85
CA PHE A 70 -3.03 -2.71 -8.49
C PHE A 70 -4.07 -2.34 -7.44
N THR A 71 -5.17 -1.70 -7.84
CA THR A 71 -6.31 -1.39 -6.97
C THR A 71 -6.81 -2.60 -6.16
N PRO A 72 -7.00 -3.81 -6.73
CA PRO A 72 -7.44 -4.99 -5.99
C PRO A 72 -6.48 -5.43 -4.87
N LEU A 73 -5.19 -5.12 -4.99
CA LEU A 73 -4.18 -5.44 -3.98
C LEU A 73 -4.25 -4.47 -2.79
N ILE A 74 -4.50 -3.19 -3.06
CA ILE A 74 -4.61 -2.12 -2.05
C ILE A 74 -5.93 -2.24 -1.27
N VAL A 75 -7.06 -2.28 -1.99
CA VAL A 75 -8.41 -2.37 -1.37
C VAL A 75 -8.65 -3.77 -0.78
N GLY A 76 -7.94 -4.75 -1.34
CA GLY A 76 -8.05 -6.16 -1.03
C GLY A 76 -9.32 -6.82 -1.52
N ALA A 77 -9.27 -8.15 -1.58
CA ALA A 77 -10.39 -8.99 -1.99
C ALA A 77 -11.61 -8.89 -1.06
N ALA A 78 -11.51 -8.16 0.06
CA ALA A 78 -12.58 -7.93 1.04
C ALA A 78 -13.33 -6.59 0.84
N GLY A 79 -13.06 -5.83 -0.23
CA GLY A 79 -13.98 -4.77 -0.67
C GLY A 79 -15.38 -5.35 -0.95
N SER A 80 -16.41 -4.50 -1.05
CA SER A 80 -17.83 -4.83 -1.30
C SER A 80 -18.12 -5.55 -2.64
N ALA A 81 -17.11 -6.21 -3.22
CA ALA A 81 -17.22 -7.07 -4.37
C ALA A 81 -17.82 -8.43 -3.98
N LEU A 82 -18.84 -8.84 -4.73
CA LEU A 82 -19.45 -10.16 -4.63
C LEU A 82 -18.40 -11.24 -4.96
N ARG A 83 -18.09 -12.11 -3.99
CA ARG A 83 -17.09 -13.19 -4.20
C ARG A 83 -17.79 -14.40 -4.81
N PRO A 84 -17.25 -15.02 -5.88
CA PRO A 84 -17.83 -16.25 -6.44
C PRO A 84 -18.03 -17.36 -5.39
N ALA A 85 -17.10 -17.46 -4.43
CA ALA A 85 -17.18 -18.42 -3.33
C ALA A 85 -18.41 -18.26 -2.41
N GLN A 86 -18.95 -17.04 -2.27
CA GLN A 86 -20.17 -16.80 -1.45
C GLN A 86 -21.43 -17.40 -2.10
N PHE A 87 -21.39 -17.61 -3.42
CA PHE A 87 -22.50 -18.17 -4.19
C PHE A 87 -22.29 -19.65 -4.52
N ALA A 88 -21.21 -20.28 -4.04
CA ALA A 88 -20.87 -21.67 -4.34
C ALA A 88 -21.91 -22.68 -3.80
N LEU A 89 -22.62 -22.33 -2.72
CA LEU A 89 -23.68 -23.16 -2.14
C LEU A 89 -25.05 -22.96 -2.82
N LEU A 90 -25.19 -21.96 -3.69
CA LEU A 90 -26.45 -21.70 -4.39
C LEU A 90 -26.50 -22.51 -5.69
N PRO A 91 -27.68 -23.01 -6.09
CA PRO A 91 -27.87 -23.77 -7.33
C PRO A 91 -27.84 -22.85 -8.56
N VAL A 92 -26.70 -22.21 -8.82
CA VAL A 92 -26.50 -21.29 -9.95
C VAL A 92 -25.69 -21.96 -11.06
N ARG A 93 -26.08 -21.73 -12.32
CA ARG A 93 -25.32 -22.20 -13.48
C ARG A 93 -23.99 -21.43 -13.57
N PRO A 94 -22.82 -22.08 -13.49
CA PRO A 94 -21.54 -21.38 -13.35
C PRO A 94 -21.20 -20.41 -14.48
N ARG A 95 -21.54 -20.76 -15.74
CA ARG A 95 -21.29 -19.89 -16.90
C ARG A 95 -22.17 -18.64 -16.89
N GLU A 96 -23.47 -18.81 -16.63
CA GLU A 96 -24.42 -17.69 -16.53
C GLU A 96 -24.04 -16.76 -15.37
N PHE A 97 -23.57 -17.32 -14.24
CA PHE A 97 -23.04 -16.53 -13.13
C PHE A 97 -21.79 -15.74 -13.52
N ALA A 98 -20.83 -16.37 -14.19
CA ALA A 98 -19.60 -15.71 -14.60
C ALA A 98 -19.87 -14.54 -15.55
N VAL A 99 -20.75 -14.71 -16.54
CA VAL A 99 -21.16 -13.64 -17.47
C VAL A 99 -21.90 -12.54 -16.72
N ALA A 100 -22.85 -12.89 -15.86
CA ALA A 100 -23.60 -11.92 -15.08
C ALA A 100 -22.71 -11.11 -14.14
N LEU A 101 -21.73 -11.76 -13.50
CA LEU A 101 -20.74 -11.11 -12.67
C LEU A 101 -19.83 -10.19 -13.49
N LEU A 102 -19.40 -10.59 -14.70
CA LEU A 102 -18.57 -9.75 -15.57
C LEU A 102 -19.32 -8.47 -15.95
N VAL A 103 -20.54 -8.60 -16.50
CA VAL A 103 -21.36 -7.47 -16.95
C VAL A 103 -21.64 -6.52 -15.80
N THR A 104 -22.11 -7.05 -14.66
CA THR A 104 -22.36 -6.21 -13.47
C THR A 104 -21.07 -5.63 -12.89
N SER A 105 -19.91 -6.25 -13.10
CA SER A 105 -18.60 -5.73 -12.65
C SER A 105 -18.10 -4.53 -13.45
N MET A 106 -18.55 -4.41 -14.71
CA MET A 106 -18.24 -3.30 -15.62
C MET A 106 -19.15 -2.08 -15.35
N VAL A 107 -20.40 -2.30 -14.94
CA VAL A 107 -21.34 -1.21 -14.67
C VAL A 107 -21.13 -0.68 -13.25
N THR A 108 -20.15 0.21 -13.08
CA THR A 108 -19.84 0.82 -11.78
C THR A 108 -19.38 2.27 -11.91
N VAL A 109 -19.61 3.07 -10.87
CA VAL A 109 -19.18 4.48 -10.83
C VAL A 109 -17.67 4.64 -11.13
N PRO A 110 -16.74 3.84 -10.56
CA PRO A 110 -15.33 3.93 -10.92
C PRO A 110 -15.03 3.68 -12.41
N VAL A 111 -15.82 2.84 -13.10
CA VAL A 111 -15.62 2.57 -14.53
C VAL A 111 -16.01 3.79 -15.37
N VAL A 112 -17.05 4.53 -14.95
CA VAL A 112 -17.40 5.81 -15.60
C VAL A 112 -16.25 6.80 -15.47
N PHE A 113 -15.65 6.93 -14.29
CA PHE A 113 -14.50 7.83 -14.10
C PHE A 113 -13.27 7.39 -14.91
N THR A 114 -13.05 6.09 -15.08
CA THR A 114 -12.01 5.57 -15.98
C THR A 114 -12.28 5.91 -17.43
N ALA A 115 -13.52 5.74 -17.90
CA ALA A 115 -13.89 6.13 -19.26
C ALA A 115 -13.63 7.62 -19.49
N VAL A 116 -14.03 8.47 -18.55
CA VAL A 116 -13.77 9.92 -18.59
C VAL A 116 -12.27 10.20 -18.62
N GLY A 117 -11.49 9.62 -17.72
CA GLY A 117 -10.03 9.85 -17.64
C GLY A 117 -9.26 9.38 -18.87
N LEU A 118 -9.74 8.34 -19.55
CA LEU A 118 -9.13 7.82 -20.79
C LEU A 118 -9.66 8.50 -22.06
N SER A 119 -10.60 9.45 -21.95
CA SER A 119 -11.22 10.13 -23.11
C SER A 119 -10.38 11.27 -23.69
N ALA A 120 -9.17 11.52 -23.17
CA ALA A 120 -8.26 12.54 -23.72
C ALA A 120 -8.03 12.44 -25.24
N PRO A 121 -7.86 11.25 -25.85
CA PRO A 121 -7.70 11.13 -27.30
C PRO A 121 -8.94 11.56 -28.10
N ILE A 122 -10.16 11.30 -27.60
CA ILE A 122 -11.40 11.74 -28.24
C ILE A 122 -11.45 13.27 -28.28
N LEU A 123 -11.11 13.90 -27.15
CA LEU A 123 -11.14 15.34 -27.01
C LEU A 123 -10.09 16.03 -27.90
N HIS A 124 -8.90 15.44 -27.98
CA HIS A 124 -7.83 15.92 -28.86
C HIS A 124 -8.25 15.81 -30.33
N ALA A 125 -8.68 14.62 -30.78
CA ALA A 125 -9.14 14.37 -32.14
C ALA A 125 -10.31 15.26 -32.56
N ALA A 126 -11.26 15.54 -31.65
CA ALA A 126 -12.38 16.44 -31.93
C ALA A 126 -11.93 17.86 -32.33
N ARG A 127 -10.76 18.29 -31.83
CA ARG A 127 -10.19 19.61 -32.12
C ARG A 127 -9.25 19.60 -33.32
N THR A 128 -8.48 18.54 -33.51
CA THR A 128 -7.38 18.49 -34.49
C THR A 128 -7.79 17.80 -35.79
N ALA A 129 -8.49 16.66 -35.71
CA ALA A 129 -8.93 15.89 -36.88
C ALA A 129 -10.25 15.15 -36.60
N PRO A 130 -11.42 15.74 -36.87
CA PRO A 130 -12.72 15.15 -36.54
C PRO A 130 -12.98 13.76 -37.13
N LEU A 131 -12.36 13.43 -38.28
CA LEU A 131 -12.47 12.09 -38.87
C LEU A 131 -11.86 11.01 -37.97
N ALA A 132 -10.81 11.33 -37.21
CA ALA A 132 -10.16 10.39 -36.29
C ALA A 132 -11.08 9.95 -35.14
N LEU A 133 -12.20 10.65 -34.89
CA LEU A 133 -13.21 10.25 -33.91
C LEU A 133 -13.79 8.86 -34.18
N THR A 134 -13.85 8.45 -35.46
CA THR A 134 -14.30 7.11 -35.86
C THR A 134 -13.44 5.99 -35.28
N ILE A 135 -12.16 6.27 -34.97
CA ILE A 135 -11.23 5.35 -34.30
C ILE A 135 -11.13 5.68 -32.81
N ALA A 136 -11.05 6.95 -32.44
CA ALA A 136 -10.83 7.37 -31.05
C ALA A 136 -11.92 6.86 -30.11
N ILE A 137 -13.19 6.96 -30.52
CA ILE A 137 -14.34 6.52 -29.71
C ILE A 137 -14.28 5.01 -29.42
N PRO A 138 -14.25 4.11 -30.43
CA PRO A 138 -14.16 2.68 -30.15
C PRO A 138 -12.85 2.28 -29.46
N ALA A 139 -11.74 2.97 -29.73
CA ALA A 139 -10.47 2.69 -29.07
C ALA A 139 -10.51 3.01 -27.58
N VAL A 140 -11.05 4.17 -27.17
CA VAL A 140 -11.20 4.53 -25.75
C VAL A 140 -12.16 3.58 -25.03
N LEU A 141 -13.24 3.14 -25.68
CA LEU A 141 -14.15 2.14 -25.11
C LEU A 141 -13.43 0.81 -24.90
N ALA A 142 -12.70 0.31 -25.91
CA ALA A 142 -11.92 -0.92 -25.80
C ALA A 142 -10.82 -0.81 -24.73
N GLN A 143 -10.15 0.34 -24.63
CA GLN A 143 -9.12 0.61 -23.62
C GLN A 143 -9.70 0.57 -22.21
N THR A 144 -10.87 1.19 -22.02
CA THR A 144 -11.59 1.16 -20.74
C THR A 144 -11.93 -0.27 -20.34
N LEU A 145 -12.45 -1.07 -21.28
CA LEU A 145 -12.76 -2.48 -21.04
C LEU A 145 -11.50 -3.30 -20.73
N LEU A 146 -10.39 -3.04 -21.41
CA LEU A 146 -9.10 -3.68 -21.17
C LEU A 146 -8.63 -3.42 -19.74
N VAL A 147 -8.56 -2.16 -19.33
CA VAL A 147 -8.05 -1.74 -18.01
C VAL A 147 -8.93 -2.32 -16.89
N VAL A 148 -10.25 -2.18 -17.00
CA VAL A 148 -11.19 -2.66 -15.99
C VAL A 148 -11.20 -4.19 -15.96
N GLY A 149 -11.25 -4.84 -17.12
CA GLY A 149 -11.23 -6.30 -17.25
C GLY A 149 -9.97 -6.92 -16.64
N LEU A 150 -8.81 -6.33 -16.89
CA LEU A 150 -7.54 -6.78 -16.33
C LEU A 150 -7.52 -6.66 -14.80
N SER A 151 -8.04 -5.56 -14.25
CA SER A 151 -8.22 -5.39 -12.80
C SER A 151 -9.13 -6.47 -12.19
N ARG A 152 -10.21 -6.84 -12.89
CA ARG A 152 -11.10 -7.92 -12.45
C ARG A 152 -10.41 -9.28 -12.49
N LEU A 153 -9.67 -9.59 -13.55
CA LEU A 153 -8.86 -10.82 -13.61
C LEU A 153 -7.82 -10.87 -12.48
N ALA A 154 -7.11 -9.76 -12.23
CA ALA A 154 -6.16 -9.64 -11.13
C ALA A 154 -6.84 -9.88 -9.77
N SER A 155 -8.05 -9.36 -9.56
CA SER A 155 -8.85 -9.60 -8.34
C SER A 155 -9.19 -11.08 -8.14
N VAL A 156 -9.61 -11.77 -9.21
CA VAL A 156 -9.97 -13.19 -9.17
C VAL A 156 -8.72 -14.04 -8.93
N ALA A 157 -7.61 -13.73 -9.60
CA ALA A 157 -6.33 -14.42 -9.41
C ALA A 157 -5.79 -14.25 -7.98
N LEU A 158 -5.82 -13.02 -7.44
CA LEU A 158 -5.40 -12.72 -6.07
C LEU A 158 -6.23 -13.51 -5.05
N THR A 159 -7.54 -13.59 -5.27
CA THR A 159 -8.44 -14.35 -4.39
C THR A 159 -8.07 -15.84 -4.38
N ALA A 160 -7.74 -16.42 -5.54
CA ALA A 160 -7.31 -17.82 -5.63
C ALA A 160 -6.01 -18.08 -4.86
N VAL A 161 -5.00 -17.21 -5.02
CA VAL A 161 -3.71 -17.33 -4.36
C VAL A 161 -3.85 -17.18 -2.84
N SER A 162 -4.62 -16.19 -2.38
CA SER A 162 -4.78 -15.85 -0.96
C SER A 162 -5.50 -16.93 -0.12
N THR A 163 -6.00 -18.00 -0.74
CA THR A 163 -6.70 -19.07 -0.02
C THR A 163 -5.76 -20.13 0.59
N SER A 164 -4.48 -20.12 0.23
CA SER A 164 -3.47 -21.03 0.80
C SER A 164 -2.50 -20.29 1.73
N ARG A 165 -1.93 -20.96 2.75
CA ARG A 165 -0.92 -20.34 3.64
C ARG A 165 0.29 -19.78 2.87
N LYS A 166 0.82 -20.57 1.91
CA LYS A 166 1.92 -20.12 1.05
C LYS A 166 1.52 -18.96 0.14
N GLY A 167 0.28 -18.95 -0.33
CA GLY A 167 -0.25 -17.88 -1.16
C GLY A 167 -0.60 -16.62 -0.37
N GLN A 168 -0.89 -16.72 0.93
CA GLN A 168 -0.97 -15.55 1.82
C GLN A 168 0.40 -14.88 1.96
N ASP A 169 1.46 -15.66 2.20
CA ASP A 169 2.83 -15.13 2.25
C ASP A 169 3.24 -14.49 0.90
N LEU A 170 2.88 -15.12 -0.22
CA LEU A 170 3.18 -14.62 -1.56
C LEU A 170 2.38 -13.36 -1.90
N ALA A 171 1.08 -13.32 -1.58
CA ALA A 171 0.23 -12.15 -1.78
C ALA A 171 0.75 -10.94 -0.99
N MET A 172 1.31 -11.17 0.19
CA MET A 172 1.90 -10.12 1.01
C MET A 172 3.20 -9.60 0.43
N LEU A 173 4.12 -10.51 0.06
CA LEU A 173 5.34 -10.13 -0.65
C LEU A 173 5.01 -9.33 -1.91
N PHE A 174 4.02 -9.79 -2.69
CA PHE A 174 3.57 -9.12 -3.90
C PHE A 174 2.98 -7.74 -3.61
N THR A 175 2.23 -7.57 -2.52
CA THR A 175 1.64 -6.27 -2.15
C THR A 175 2.71 -5.27 -1.70
N VAL A 176 3.76 -5.74 -1.03
CA VAL A 176 4.90 -4.91 -0.64
C VAL A 176 5.72 -4.50 -1.85
N ILE A 177 6.06 -5.46 -2.72
CA ILE A 177 6.72 -5.20 -4.00
C ILE A 177 5.88 -4.23 -4.84
N LEU A 178 4.56 -4.36 -4.77
CA LEU A 178 3.67 -3.42 -5.43
C LEU A 178 3.77 -2.01 -4.83
N GLY A 179 3.74 -1.86 -3.51
CA GLY A 179 3.94 -0.56 -2.87
C GLY A 179 5.25 0.10 -3.33
N ALA A 180 6.33 -0.71 -3.40
CA ALA A 180 7.60 -0.32 -4.01
C ALA A 180 7.42 0.17 -5.45
N PHE A 181 6.76 -0.65 -6.26
CA PHE A 181 6.60 -0.43 -7.69
C PHE A 181 5.77 0.81 -7.98
N LEU A 182 4.68 1.06 -7.24
CA LEU A 182 3.86 2.27 -7.40
C LEU A 182 4.65 3.52 -7.08
N TRP A 183 5.47 3.48 -6.02
CA TRP A 183 6.35 4.59 -5.70
C TRP A 183 7.42 4.80 -6.77
N LEU A 184 8.08 3.72 -7.21
CA LEU A 184 9.06 3.75 -8.30
C LEU A 184 8.44 4.23 -9.61
N ALA A 185 7.20 3.85 -9.91
CA ALA A 185 6.46 4.30 -11.09
C ALA A 185 6.15 5.80 -10.98
N TYR A 186 5.69 6.29 -9.83
CA TYR A 186 5.51 7.72 -9.58
C TYR A 186 6.82 8.50 -9.78
N MET A 187 7.94 7.99 -9.26
CA MET A 187 9.27 8.57 -9.47
C MET A 187 9.71 8.52 -10.92
N ALA A 188 9.47 7.41 -11.62
CA ALA A 188 9.77 7.28 -13.04
C ALA A 188 8.96 8.28 -13.86
N LEU A 189 7.68 8.52 -13.54
CA LEU A 189 6.89 9.56 -14.18
C LEU A 189 7.54 10.95 -14.03
N GLN A 190 8.03 11.32 -12.84
CA GLN A 190 8.71 12.61 -12.65
C GLN A 190 9.97 12.77 -13.52
N LEU A 191 10.67 11.67 -13.82
CA LEU A 191 11.85 11.66 -14.69
C LEU A 191 11.49 11.62 -16.18
N ILE A 192 10.41 10.91 -16.54
CA ILE A 192 10.03 10.65 -17.93
C ILE A 192 9.26 11.84 -18.51
N VAL A 193 8.35 12.45 -17.74
CA VAL A 193 7.48 13.53 -18.23
C VAL A 193 8.28 14.70 -18.85
N PRO A 194 9.32 15.27 -18.19
CA PRO A 194 10.12 16.33 -18.81
C PRO A 194 10.85 15.86 -20.08
N ARG A 195 11.32 14.61 -20.13
CA ARG A 195 12.03 14.06 -21.31
C ARG A 195 11.09 13.84 -22.51
N VAL A 196 9.85 13.46 -22.24
CA VAL A 196 8.81 13.35 -23.28
C VAL A 196 8.47 14.73 -23.86
N ILE A 197 8.47 15.77 -23.02
CA ILE A 197 8.12 17.15 -23.41
C ILE A 197 9.31 17.86 -24.10
N ASP A 198 10.51 17.81 -23.52
CA ASP A 198 11.63 18.70 -23.88
C ASP A 198 12.65 18.08 -24.86
N GLY A 199 12.70 16.75 -25.05
CA GLY A 199 13.67 16.11 -25.96
C GLY A 199 14.09 14.69 -25.55
N ASP A 200 13.96 13.74 -26.49
CA ASP A 200 14.00 12.29 -26.25
C ASP A 200 15.41 11.69 -26.15
N PRO A 201 15.57 10.60 -25.41
CA PRO A 201 16.41 9.48 -25.83
C PRO A 201 15.64 8.54 -26.79
N SER A 202 16.29 8.05 -27.85
CA SER A 202 15.67 7.31 -28.98
C SER A 202 14.86 6.04 -28.64
N TRP A 203 14.99 5.51 -27.43
CA TRP A 203 14.34 4.28 -26.99
C TRP A 203 12.99 4.49 -26.27
N LEU A 204 12.70 5.71 -25.82
CA LEU A 204 11.57 5.98 -24.91
C LEU A 204 10.22 5.93 -25.64
N SER A 205 10.10 6.59 -26.79
CA SER A 205 8.88 6.60 -27.60
C SER A 205 8.45 5.19 -28.07
N PRO A 206 9.35 4.32 -28.63
CA PRO A 206 9.01 2.94 -28.95
C PRO A 206 8.59 2.12 -27.72
N ALA A 207 9.26 2.31 -26.58
CA ALA A 207 8.93 1.60 -25.34
C ALA A 207 7.53 1.97 -24.84
N LEU A 208 7.17 3.26 -24.82
CA LEU A 208 5.83 3.71 -24.43
C LEU A 208 4.74 3.16 -25.35
N ARG A 209 4.96 3.19 -26.67
CA ARG A 209 3.99 2.71 -27.66
C ARG A 209 3.80 1.19 -27.64
N SER A 210 4.77 0.45 -27.11
CA SER A 210 4.64 -1.00 -26.90
C SER A 210 3.66 -1.38 -25.78
N VAL A 211 3.37 -0.44 -24.86
CA VAL A 211 2.53 -0.71 -23.69
C VAL A 211 1.04 -0.62 -24.09
N PRO A 212 0.24 -1.70 -23.90
CA PRO A 212 -1.15 -1.75 -24.36
C PRO A 212 -2.10 -0.84 -23.59
N PHE A 213 -1.62 -0.14 -22.55
CA PHE A 213 -2.42 0.81 -21.78
C PHE A 213 -2.66 2.13 -22.53
N GLY A 214 -1.80 2.49 -23.49
CA GLY A 214 -1.91 3.74 -24.26
C GLY A 214 -2.40 3.55 -25.70
N TRP A 215 -2.81 2.35 -26.10
CA TRP A 215 -3.12 2.04 -27.50
C TRP A 215 -4.32 2.80 -28.06
N ALA A 216 -5.25 3.28 -27.22
CA ALA A 216 -6.27 4.22 -27.67
C ALA A 216 -5.71 5.55 -28.18
N ALA A 217 -4.75 6.14 -27.46
CA ALA A 217 -4.07 7.35 -27.90
C ALA A 217 -3.23 7.07 -29.16
N LEU A 218 -2.54 5.93 -29.21
CA LEU A 218 -1.73 5.54 -30.37
C LEU A 218 -2.58 5.34 -31.64
N ALA A 219 -3.70 4.62 -31.55
CA ALA A 219 -4.61 4.41 -32.67
C ALA A 219 -5.23 5.73 -33.16
N THR A 220 -5.56 6.62 -32.22
CA THR A 220 -6.07 7.95 -32.53
C THR A 220 -5.01 8.79 -33.25
N GLY A 221 -3.78 8.84 -32.73
CA GLY A 221 -2.68 9.55 -33.38
C GLY A 221 -2.38 9.03 -34.78
N PHE A 222 -2.46 7.72 -35.04
CA PHE A 222 -2.35 7.19 -36.40
C PHE A 222 -3.49 7.67 -37.31
N ALA A 223 -4.73 7.73 -36.82
CA ALA A 223 -5.86 8.23 -37.60
C ALA A 223 -5.76 9.73 -37.88
N GLU A 224 -5.27 10.53 -36.92
CA GLU A 224 -5.01 11.97 -37.08
C GLU A 224 -3.95 12.24 -38.16
N ASN A 225 -2.96 11.35 -38.30
CA ASN A 225 -1.94 11.40 -39.34
C ASN A 225 -2.35 10.68 -40.64
N GLU A 226 -3.65 10.39 -40.83
CA GLU A 226 -4.21 9.71 -42.00
C GLU A 226 -3.69 8.27 -42.25
N GLN A 227 -3.05 7.66 -41.26
CA GLN A 227 -2.52 6.29 -41.31
C GLN A 227 -3.59 5.27 -40.88
N TRP A 228 -4.70 5.23 -41.61
CA TRP A 228 -5.88 4.44 -41.28
C TRP A 228 -5.61 2.94 -41.08
N PHE A 229 -4.71 2.35 -41.88
CA PHE A 229 -4.36 0.94 -41.75
C PHE A 229 -3.73 0.61 -40.38
N LEU A 230 -2.81 1.46 -39.91
CA LEU A 230 -2.18 1.29 -38.60
C LEU A 230 -3.18 1.59 -37.47
N ALA A 231 -4.02 2.61 -37.63
CA ALA A 231 -5.08 2.95 -36.68
C ALA A 231 -6.05 1.77 -36.44
N VAL A 232 -6.54 1.15 -37.54
CA VAL A 232 -7.40 -0.04 -37.47
C VAL A 232 -6.64 -1.24 -36.91
N GLY A 233 -5.38 -1.43 -37.28
CA GLY A 233 -4.54 -2.51 -36.76
C GLY A 233 -4.37 -2.46 -35.23
N VAL A 234 -4.06 -1.28 -34.69
CA VAL A 234 -3.93 -1.08 -33.23
C VAL A 234 -5.28 -1.25 -32.53
N LEU A 235 -6.36 -0.73 -33.10
CA LEU A 235 -7.72 -0.93 -32.56
C LEU A 235 -8.10 -2.42 -32.54
N ALA A 236 -7.82 -3.16 -33.62
CA ALA A 236 -8.08 -4.59 -33.68
C ALA A 236 -7.27 -5.37 -32.63
N ALA A 237 -6.00 -5.01 -32.43
CA ALA A 237 -5.15 -5.60 -31.39
C ALA A 237 -5.70 -5.31 -29.98
N LEU A 238 -6.21 -4.10 -29.75
CA LEU A 238 -6.84 -3.71 -28.49
C LEU A 238 -8.13 -4.52 -28.23
N VAL A 239 -8.99 -4.67 -29.24
CA VAL A 239 -10.20 -5.50 -29.16
C VAL A 239 -9.85 -6.97 -28.93
N ALA A 240 -8.79 -7.48 -29.56
CA ALA A 240 -8.31 -8.84 -29.33
C ALA A 240 -7.86 -9.07 -27.87
N LEU A 241 -7.16 -8.10 -27.25
CA LEU A 241 -6.80 -8.15 -25.83
C LEU A 241 -8.04 -8.20 -24.93
N VAL A 242 -9.06 -7.38 -25.22
CA VAL A 242 -10.34 -7.41 -24.49
C VAL A 242 -11.03 -8.77 -24.62
N ALA A 243 -11.05 -9.34 -25.82
CA ALA A 243 -11.62 -10.66 -26.06
C ALA A 243 -10.86 -11.76 -25.28
N MET A 244 -9.52 -11.73 -25.27
CA MET A 244 -8.71 -12.67 -24.49
C MET A 244 -9.02 -12.59 -22.98
N ILE A 245 -9.22 -11.39 -22.44
CA ILE A 245 -9.62 -11.19 -21.04
C ILE A 245 -10.99 -11.80 -20.76
N ALA A 246 -11.96 -11.56 -21.65
CA ALA A 246 -13.31 -12.13 -21.52
C ALA A 246 -13.29 -13.66 -21.59
N LEU A 247 -12.45 -14.24 -22.45
CA LEU A 247 -12.26 -15.68 -22.57
C LEU A 247 -11.57 -16.29 -21.35
N ALA A 248 -10.59 -15.61 -20.76
CA ALA A 248 -9.92 -16.05 -19.53
C ALA A 248 -10.82 -15.97 -18.28
N TRP A 249 -11.78 -15.04 -18.27
CA TRP A 249 -12.67 -14.80 -17.12
C TRP A 249 -13.55 -16.00 -16.77
N ILE A 250 -14.24 -16.57 -17.76
CA ILE A 250 -15.20 -17.66 -17.56
C ILE A 250 -14.57 -18.89 -16.87
N PRO A 251 -13.45 -19.46 -17.34
CA PRO A 251 -12.83 -20.62 -16.70
C PRO A 251 -12.32 -20.29 -15.28
N MET A 252 -11.77 -19.09 -15.05
CA MET A 252 -11.27 -18.70 -13.73
C MET A 252 -12.39 -18.61 -12.68
N VAL A 253 -13.52 -17.97 -13.03
CA VAL A 253 -14.66 -17.83 -12.12
C VAL A 253 -15.36 -19.17 -11.91
N THR A 254 -15.60 -19.93 -12.97
CA THR A 254 -16.26 -21.25 -12.87
C THR A 254 -15.46 -22.25 -12.03
N ARG A 255 -14.12 -22.20 -12.10
CA ARG A 255 -13.25 -23.01 -11.23
C ARG A 255 -13.44 -22.68 -9.75
N GLN A 256 -13.59 -21.40 -9.40
CA GLN A 256 -13.81 -20.97 -8.01
C GLN A 256 -15.19 -21.34 -7.47
N LEU A 257 -16.22 -21.41 -8.32
CA LEU A 257 -17.56 -21.90 -7.93
C LEU A 257 -17.56 -23.42 -7.70
N ARG A 258 -16.86 -24.18 -8.54
CA ARG A 258 -16.82 -25.66 -8.47
C ARG A 258 -15.93 -26.18 -7.35
N TRP A 259 -14.84 -25.46 -7.06
CA TRP A 259 -13.87 -25.81 -6.05
C TRP A 259 -13.69 -24.62 -5.11
N PRO A 260 -14.69 -24.30 -4.26
CA PRO A 260 -14.48 -23.33 -3.19
C PRO A 260 -13.35 -23.87 -2.34
N THR A 261 -12.18 -23.25 -2.41
CA THR A 261 -11.02 -23.65 -1.62
C THR A 261 -11.43 -23.55 -0.16
N ASN A 262 -11.45 -24.68 0.53
CA ASN A 262 -11.85 -24.77 1.93
C ASN A 262 -11.14 -23.69 2.75
N THR A 263 -11.88 -22.65 3.13
CA THR A 263 -11.55 -21.73 4.23
C THR A 263 -11.47 -22.46 5.56
N SER A 264 -11.80 -23.76 5.58
CA SER A 264 -11.78 -24.70 6.68
C SER A 264 -10.76 -25.83 6.47
N SER A 265 -9.48 -25.51 6.36
CA SER A 265 -8.52 -26.38 7.04
C SER A 265 -8.24 -25.75 8.38
N GLY A 266 -9.11 -26.10 9.35
CA GLY A 266 -8.71 -26.06 10.75
C GLY A 266 -7.33 -26.69 10.79
N GLY A 267 -6.36 -25.93 11.29
CA GLY A 267 -5.00 -26.43 11.37
C GLY A 267 -5.09 -27.77 12.07
N GLN A 268 -4.77 -28.86 11.36
CA GLN A 268 -4.09 -29.96 12.00
C GLN A 268 -2.86 -29.29 12.59
N GLY A 269 -3.00 -28.89 13.85
CA GLY A 269 -1.90 -28.49 14.67
C GLY A 269 -1.01 -29.71 14.66
N ARG A 270 -0.02 -29.71 13.78
CA ARG A 270 1.13 -30.57 13.93
C ARG A 270 1.64 -30.15 15.30
N LYS A 271 1.29 -30.95 16.31
CA LYS A 271 1.80 -30.88 17.68
C LYS A 271 3.28 -31.20 17.58
N GLY A 272 4.04 -30.32 16.93
CA GLY A 272 5.45 -30.24 17.15
C GLY A 272 5.55 -29.77 18.59
N ARG A 273 5.86 -30.70 19.50
CA ARG A 273 6.52 -30.39 20.75
C ARG A 273 7.69 -29.49 20.38
N GLY A 274 7.48 -28.19 20.44
CA GLY A 274 8.52 -27.22 20.17
C GLY A 274 9.54 -27.41 21.26
N LYS A 275 10.64 -28.09 20.96
CA LYS A 275 11.86 -27.94 21.74
C LYS A 275 12.08 -26.44 21.80
N SER A 276 11.95 -25.86 22.99
CA SER A 276 12.36 -24.48 23.24
C SER A 276 13.77 -24.36 22.68
N GLY A 277 13.95 -23.50 21.67
CA GLY A 277 15.29 -23.18 21.17
C GLY A 277 16.19 -22.77 22.34
N PRO A 278 17.52 -22.84 22.19
CA PRO A 278 18.47 -22.57 23.26
C PRO A 278 18.47 -21.08 23.57
N TRP A 279 17.50 -20.63 24.38
CA TRP A 279 17.46 -19.28 24.90
C TRP A 279 18.05 -19.30 26.31
N PRO A 280 18.98 -18.39 26.66
CA PRO A 280 19.63 -18.39 27.97
C PRO A 280 18.63 -18.17 29.11
N ALA A 281 18.95 -18.64 30.32
CA ALA A 281 18.05 -18.63 31.48
C ALA A 281 17.55 -17.23 31.92
N TRP A 282 18.28 -16.15 31.61
CA TRP A 282 17.86 -14.76 31.90
C TRP A 282 16.67 -14.28 31.05
N THR A 283 16.26 -15.06 30.04
CA THR A 283 15.05 -14.82 29.22
C THR A 283 13.73 -15.24 29.89
N THR A 284 13.78 -15.67 31.16
CA THR A 284 12.60 -16.10 31.94
C THR A 284 11.82 -14.95 32.60
N SER A 285 12.37 -13.73 32.63
CA SER A 285 11.65 -12.56 33.12
C SER A 285 10.37 -12.31 32.30
N PRO A 286 9.23 -11.93 32.92
CA PRO A 286 7.97 -11.66 32.22
C PRO A 286 8.13 -10.70 31.02
N THR A 287 9.00 -9.70 31.15
CA THR A 287 9.28 -8.72 30.10
C THR A 287 9.94 -9.36 28.87
N TRP A 288 10.92 -10.24 29.08
CA TRP A 288 11.60 -10.96 28.00
C TRP A 288 10.68 -11.98 27.32
N VAL A 289 9.78 -12.59 28.09
CA VAL A 289 8.75 -13.49 27.53
C VAL A 289 7.82 -12.72 26.61
N SER A 290 7.38 -11.51 27.00
CA SER A 290 6.58 -10.65 26.12
C SER A 290 7.37 -10.21 24.88
N ALA A 291 8.62 -9.77 25.04
CA ALA A 291 9.47 -9.39 23.90
C ALA A 291 9.63 -10.56 22.90
N ARG A 292 9.86 -11.77 23.41
CA ARG A 292 9.96 -12.98 22.58
C ARG A 292 8.65 -13.32 21.88
N LYS A 293 7.51 -13.19 22.57
CA LYS A 293 6.18 -13.37 21.96
C LYS A 293 6.04 -12.44 20.76
N GLU A 294 6.39 -11.16 20.90
CA GLU A 294 6.31 -10.18 19.81
C GLU A 294 7.21 -10.54 18.62
N LEU A 295 8.47 -10.91 18.86
CA LEU A 295 9.39 -11.35 17.80
C LEU A 295 8.88 -12.61 17.08
N VAL A 296 8.31 -13.57 17.80
CA VAL A 296 7.73 -14.78 17.21
C VAL A 296 6.47 -14.45 16.40
N LEU A 297 5.61 -13.57 16.92
CA LEU A 297 4.40 -13.13 16.23
C LEU A 297 4.72 -12.32 14.97
N LEU A 298 5.79 -11.53 14.97
CA LEU A 298 6.24 -10.82 13.78
C LEU A 298 6.53 -11.77 12.61
N TRP A 299 7.15 -12.92 12.90
CA TRP A 299 7.47 -13.94 11.88
C TRP A 299 6.29 -14.84 11.52
N ARG A 300 5.39 -15.11 12.49
CA ARG A 300 4.27 -16.06 12.32
C ARG A 300 2.96 -15.41 11.88
N ASP A 301 2.70 -14.17 12.27
CA ASP A 301 1.54 -13.40 11.83
C ASP A 301 1.88 -12.72 10.51
N PRO A 302 1.28 -13.17 9.41
CA PRO A 302 1.67 -12.69 8.10
C PRO A 302 1.28 -11.19 7.95
N ARG A 303 0.30 -10.69 8.70
CA ARG A 303 -0.06 -9.26 8.72
C ARG A 303 1.07 -8.38 9.27
N ARG A 304 1.67 -8.78 10.40
CA ARG A 304 2.80 -8.06 11.02
C ARG A 304 4.05 -8.14 10.14
N LYS A 305 4.28 -9.31 9.53
CA LYS A 305 5.36 -9.51 8.56
C LYS A 305 5.23 -8.59 7.33
N ALA A 306 4.01 -8.44 6.80
CA ALA A 306 3.74 -7.58 5.65
C ALA A 306 4.07 -6.10 5.94
N GLN A 307 3.76 -5.62 7.15
CA GLN A 307 4.12 -4.27 7.57
C GLN A 307 5.64 -4.09 7.62
N LEU A 308 6.38 -5.06 8.17
CA LEU A 308 7.84 -4.96 8.22
C LEU A 308 8.52 -5.06 6.84
N LEU A 309 7.95 -5.85 5.92
CA LEU A 309 8.52 -6.05 4.58
C LEU A 309 8.58 -4.76 3.74
N ILE A 310 7.80 -3.72 4.08
CA ILE A 310 7.89 -2.42 3.41
C ILE A 310 9.24 -1.72 3.65
N VAL A 311 9.88 -1.99 4.79
CA VAL A 311 11.12 -1.36 5.21
C VAL A 311 12.30 -1.64 4.26
N PRO A 312 12.66 -2.90 3.91
CA PRO A 312 13.76 -3.17 2.98
C PRO A 312 13.52 -2.61 1.57
N VAL A 313 12.27 -2.53 1.13
CA VAL A 313 11.91 -1.90 -0.14
C VAL A 313 12.29 -0.42 -0.14
N PHE A 314 11.90 0.32 0.90
CA PHE A 314 12.21 1.74 1.00
C PHE A 314 13.70 2.00 1.23
N LEU A 315 14.40 1.09 1.93
CA LEU A 315 15.86 1.13 2.02
C LEU A 315 16.51 1.10 0.64
N ILE A 316 16.09 0.19 -0.24
CA ILE A 316 16.61 0.14 -1.62
C ILE A 316 16.38 1.49 -2.31
N VAL A 317 15.16 2.05 -2.24
CA VAL A 317 14.85 3.35 -2.86
C VAL A 317 15.72 4.48 -2.32
N ILE A 318 15.89 4.58 -0.99
CA ILE A 318 16.66 5.65 -0.35
C ILE A 318 18.15 5.59 -0.74
N PHE A 319 18.73 4.39 -0.80
CA PHE A 319 20.17 4.21 -1.04
C PHE A 319 20.54 4.08 -2.52
N VAL A 320 19.65 3.55 -3.36
CA VAL A 320 19.88 3.34 -4.80
C VAL A 320 19.34 4.50 -5.63
N GLY A 321 18.27 5.17 -5.19
CA GLY A 321 17.66 6.32 -5.88
C GLY A 321 18.64 7.42 -6.31
N PRO A 322 19.63 7.82 -5.46
CA PRO A 322 20.66 8.79 -5.82
C PRO A 322 21.48 8.44 -7.06
N LEU A 323 21.56 7.17 -7.45
CA LEU A 323 22.24 6.76 -8.70
C LEU A 323 21.48 7.15 -9.96
N PHE A 324 20.18 7.46 -9.84
CA PHE A 324 19.28 7.73 -10.97
C PHE A 324 18.86 9.20 -11.07
N ALA A 325 18.89 9.97 -9.98
CA ALA A 325 18.63 11.41 -10.03
C ALA A 325 19.21 12.18 -8.84
N GLU A 326 19.66 13.42 -9.08
CA GLU A 326 20.32 14.25 -8.08
C GLU A 326 19.41 14.68 -6.92
N PHE A 327 18.11 14.91 -7.19
CA PHE A 327 17.15 15.26 -6.13
C PHE A 327 17.02 14.14 -5.07
N PHE A 328 17.44 12.90 -5.38
CA PHE A 328 17.43 11.82 -4.40
C PHE A 328 18.48 11.97 -3.30
N ALA A 329 19.50 12.81 -3.49
CA ALA A 329 20.50 13.10 -2.46
C ALA A 329 19.87 13.65 -1.17
N VAL A 330 18.72 14.32 -1.28
CA VAL A 330 17.94 14.81 -0.14
C VAL A 330 17.38 13.64 0.69
N TYR A 331 16.83 12.61 0.05
CA TYR A 331 16.30 11.43 0.77
C TYR A 331 17.40 10.65 1.46
N LEU A 332 18.56 10.48 0.82
CA LEU A 332 19.71 9.84 1.45
C LEU A 332 20.27 10.71 2.60
N THR A 333 20.15 12.04 2.50
CA THR A 333 20.46 12.98 3.58
C THR A 333 19.48 12.89 4.76
N SER A 334 18.29 12.31 4.58
CA SER A 334 17.31 12.09 5.64
C SER A 334 17.03 10.61 5.89
N ALA A 335 17.90 9.71 5.41
CA ALA A 335 17.67 8.26 5.39
C ALA A 335 17.30 7.68 6.76
N THR A 336 18.09 7.98 7.80
CA THR A 336 17.87 7.48 9.16
C THR A 336 16.51 7.95 9.72
N PHE A 337 16.13 9.19 9.44
CA PHE A 337 14.87 9.77 9.89
C PHE A 337 13.65 9.16 9.17
N ILE A 338 13.72 9.06 7.84
CA ILE A 338 12.68 8.44 7.02
C ILE A 338 12.50 6.97 7.43
N LEU A 339 13.61 6.25 7.61
CA LEU A 339 13.59 4.86 8.04
C LEU A 339 12.97 4.71 9.44
N ALA A 340 13.27 5.61 10.36
CA ALA A 340 12.67 5.61 11.69
C ALA A 340 11.16 5.81 11.63
N ILE A 341 10.66 6.75 10.82
CA ILE A 341 9.22 6.95 10.63
C ILE A 341 8.56 5.68 10.10
N LEU A 342 9.14 5.06 9.06
CA LEU A 342 8.61 3.82 8.47
C LEU A 342 8.58 2.66 9.47
N LEU A 343 9.64 2.53 10.28
CA LEU A 343 9.74 1.53 11.33
C LEU A 343 8.73 1.76 12.45
N VAL A 344 8.51 3.01 12.89
CA VAL A 344 7.50 3.29 13.92
C VAL A 344 6.10 3.06 13.35
N ALA A 345 5.80 3.59 12.17
CA ALA A 345 4.51 3.45 11.49
C ALA A 345 4.09 1.97 11.30
N SER A 346 5.06 1.07 11.15
CA SER A 346 4.81 -0.38 11.03
C SER A 346 4.36 -1.04 12.33
N PHE A 347 4.48 -0.37 13.49
CA PHE A 347 4.24 -0.94 14.83
C PHE A 347 3.27 -0.08 15.67
N VAL A 348 2.54 0.86 15.08
CA VAL A 348 1.69 1.79 15.85
C VAL A 348 0.33 1.22 16.34
N ASN A 349 0.03 -0.05 16.09
CA ASN A 349 -1.23 -0.69 16.51
C ASN A 349 -1.04 -2.13 17.03
N LEU A 350 -0.11 -2.32 17.95
CA LEU A 350 0.24 -3.65 18.49
C LEU A 350 -0.95 -4.34 19.15
N TYR A 351 -1.77 -3.59 19.90
CA TYR A 351 -2.95 -4.15 20.58
C TYR A 351 -4.08 -4.49 19.61
N GLY A 352 -4.23 -3.76 18.51
CA GLY A 352 -5.13 -4.14 17.43
C GLY A 352 -4.75 -5.47 16.77
N PHE A 353 -3.45 -5.74 16.63
CA PHE A 353 -2.96 -7.04 16.14
C PHE A 353 -3.10 -8.18 17.15
N ASP A 354 -2.93 -7.90 18.45
CA ASP A 354 -3.20 -8.87 19.51
C ASP A 354 -4.70 -9.21 19.60
N GLY A 355 -5.56 -8.22 19.32
CA GLY A 355 -7.01 -8.37 19.28
C GLY A 355 -7.54 -8.93 20.61
N PRO A 356 -8.36 -9.98 20.59
CA PRO A 356 -8.88 -10.56 21.83
C PRO A 356 -7.80 -11.01 22.81
N ALA A 357 -6.60 -11.42 22.35
CA ALA A 357 -5.56 -11.97 23.23
C ALA A 357 -5.08 -10.99 24.32
N LEU A 358 -5.36 -9.69 24.17
CA LEU A 358 -5.10 -8.66 25.18
C LEU A 358 -5.74 -9.00 26.55
N TRP A 359 -6.83 -9.79 26.57
CA TRP A 359 -7.47 -10.22 27.82
C TRP A 359 -6.49 -10.89 28.78
N GLN A 360 -5.49 -11.62 28.27
CA GLN A 360 -4.50 -12.32 29.08
C GLN A 360 -3.59 -11.37 29.86
N VAL A 361 -3.27 -10.20 29.28
CA VAL A 361 -2.48 -9.17 29.95
C VAL A 361 -3.33 -8.49 31.03
N ILE A 362 -4.61 -8.23 30.74
CA ILE A 362 -5.53 -7.54 31.65
C ILE A 362 -5.77 -8.34 32.94
N VAL A 363 -5.98 -9.65 32.83
CA VAL A 363 -6.29 -10.49 34.01
C VAL A 363 -5.07 -10.92 34.81
N THR A 364 -3.87 -10.73 34.28
CA THR A 364 -2.63 -11.18 34.93
C THR A 364 -2.02 -10.03 35.74
N PRO A 365 -1.90 -10.15 37.08
CA PRO A 365 -1.32 -9.10 37.90
C PRO A 365 0.10 -8.74 37.47
N GLY A 366 0.40 -7.44 37.36
CA GLY A 366 1.72 -6.94 36.96
C GLY A 366 2.08 -7.14 35.49
N ALA A 367 1.19 -7.71 34.67
CA ALA A 367 1.51 -8.00 33.26
C ALA A 367 1.56 -6.76 32.37
N TYR A 368 0.89 -5.65 32.72
CA TYR A 368 0.91 -4.42 31.91
C TYR A 368 2.33 -3.87 31.72
N GLU A 369 3.12 -3.78 32.79
CA GLU A 369 4.49 -3.29 32.70
C GLU A 369 5.37 -4.22 31.87
N ALA A 370 5.29 -5.52 32.15
CA ALA A 370 6.04 -6.53 31.40
C ALA A 370 5.67 -6.56 29.91
N ASP A 371 4.39 -6.36 29.58
CA ASP A 371 3.90 -6.32 28.21
C ASP A 371 4.40 -5.09 27.46
N VAL A 372 4.22 -3.89 28.02
CA VAL A 372 4.67 -2.63 27.41
C VAL A 372 6.18 -2.63 27.24
N ARG A 373 6.94 -2.95 28.29
CA ARG A 373 8.41 -2.98 28.22
C ARG A 373 8.90 -4.07 27.27
N GLY A 374 8.22 -5.22 27.21
CA GLY A 374 8.52 -6.29 26.27
C GLY A 374 8.35 -5.85 24.82
N LYS A 375 7.26 -5.14 24.50
CA LYS A 375 7.02 -4.57 23.17
C LYS A 375 8.06 -3.53 22.77
N GLN A 376 8.46 -2.65 23.70
CA GLN A 376 9.54 -1.69 23.46
C GLN A 376 10.87 -2.39 23.13
N ILE A 377 11.24 -3.42 23.91
CA ILE A 377 12.46 -4.20 23.68
C ILE A 377 12.41 -4.92 22.33
N ALA A 378 11.30 -5.58 22.01
CA ALA A 378 11.13 -6.28 20.73
C ALA A 378 11.31 -5.33 19.55
N TRP A 379 10.74 -4.12 19.61
CA TRP A 379 10.91 -3.11 18.59
C TRP A 379 12.35 -2.62 18.49
N LEU A 380 13.02 -2.34 19.62
CA LEU A 380 14.43 -1.93 19.64
C LEU A 380 15.35 -3.00 19.01
N MET A 381 15.09 -4.29 19.27
CA MET A 381 15.85 -5.39 18.67
C MET A 381 15.73 -5.46 17.14
N ILE A 382 14.66 -4.91 16.56
CA ILE A 382 14.44 -4.84 15.11
C ILE A 382 14.95 -3.52 14.55
N ALA A 383 14.59 -2.41 15.18
CA ALA A 383 14.85 -1.06 14.68
C ALA A 383 16.33 -0.66 14.83
N ALA A 384 17.00 -1.01 15.94
CA ALA A 384 18.39 -0.66 16.19
C ALA A 384 19.35 -1.18 15.10
N PRO A 385 19.37 -2.49 14.74
CA PRO A 385 20.29 -2.95 13.70
C PRO A 385 20.01 -2.30 12.34
N LEU A 386 18.74 -2.04 12.00
CA LEU A 386 18.37 -1.40 10.73
C LEU A 386 18.78 0.07 10.66
N LEU A 387 18.57 0.83 11.74
CA LEU A 387 18.94 2.25 11.81
C LEU A 387 20.46 2.45 11.90
N ILE A 388 21.16 1.59 12.65
CA ILE A 388 22.62 1.58 12.68
C ILE A 388 23.18 1.25 11.30
N PHE A 389 22.63 0.23 10.63
CA PHE A 389 23.04 -0.13 9.28
C PHE A 389 22.83 1.01 8.28
N ALA A 390 21.65 1.65 8.30
CA ALA A 390 21.36 2.78 7.42
C ALA A 390 22.31 3.97 7.68
N THR A 391 22.61 4.25 8.95
CA THR A 391 23.54 5.31 9.34
C THR A 391 24.97 5.00 8.90
N ALA A 392 25.43 3.77 9.09
CA ALA A 392 26.76 3.32 8.65
C ALA A 392 26.90 3.34 7.12
N LEU A 393 25.89 2.85 6.39
CA LEU A 393 25.89 2.83 4.93
C LEU A 393 25.91 4.24 4.34
N ARG A 394 25.12 5.16 4.92
CA ARG A 394 25.14 6.58 4.56
C ARG A 394 26.52 7.19 4.78
N TYR A 395 27.17 6.90 5.91
CA TYR A 395 28.51 7.41 6.21
C TYR A 395 29.55 6.89 5.20
N ALA A 396 29.46 5.60 4.84
CA ALA A 396 30.33 4.98 3.84
C ALA A 396 30.17 5.59 2.43
N ILE A 397 28.97 6.05 2.06
CA ILE A 397 28.69 6.62 0.73
C ILE A 397 29.07 8.11 0.67
N TYR A 398 28.69 8.92 1.66
CA TYR A 398 28.80 10.38 1.58
C TYR A 398 30.01 11.00 2.29
N GLY A 399 30.69 10.27 3.17
CA GLY A 399 31.88 10.78 3.86
C GLY A 399 31.64 12.12 4.56
N ARG A 400 30.92 12.12 5.69
CA ARG A 400 30.50 13.35 6.40
C ARG A 400 31.50 13.91 7.43
N GLY A 401 32.68 13.30 7.55
CA GLY A 401 33.65 13.61 8.61
C GLY A 401 33.16 13.23 10.01
N VAL A 402 34.05 13.29 11.00
CA VAL A 402 33.78 12.77 12.36
C VAL A 402 32.66 13.57 13.06
N ASP A 403 32.56 14.87 12.82
CA ASP A 403 31.50 15.72 13.40
C ASP A 403 30.11 15.37 12.87
N GLY A 404 29.99 15.03 11.58
CA GLY A 404 28.74 14.54 10.99
C GLY A 404 28.34 13.17 11.52
N ALA A 405 29.33 12.32 11.85
CA ALA A 405 29.07 11.03 12.48
C ALA A 405 28.49 11.19 13.89
N ALA A 406 28.99 12.15 14.69
CA ALA A 406 28.46 12.43 16.02
C ALA A 406 26.98 12.85 15.99
N PHE A 407 26.61 13.71 15.02
CA PHE A 407 25.22 14.07 14.76
C PHE A 407 24.36 12.85 14.40
N ASP A 408 24.80 12.05 13.41
CA ASP A 408 24.05 10.91 12.91
C ASP A 408 23.87 9.80 13.98
N VAL A 409 24.86 9.62 14.86
CA VAL A 409 24.77 8.73 16.03
C VAL A 409 23.77 9.26 17.06
N GLY A 410 23.87 10.55 17.40
CA GLY A 410 22.95 11.17 18.35
C GLY A 410 21.49 11.09 17.90
N ILE A 411 21.20 11.41 16.63
CA ILE A 411 19.82 11.34 16.12
C ILE A 411 19.33 9.89 16.10
N THR A 412 20.20 8.92 15.83
CA THR A 412 19.86 7.48 15.87
C THR A 412 19.38 7.07 17.26
N PHE A 413 20.07 7.48 18.33
CA PHE A 413 19.61 7.23 19.71
C PHE A 413 18.29 7.93 20.01
N ALA A 414 18.13 9.18 19.59
CA ALA A 414 16.91 9.95 19.81
C ALA A 414 15.69 9.27 19.18
N VAL A 415 15.78 8.89 17.90
CA VAL A 415 14.66 8.25 17.18
C VAL A 415 14.41 6.81 17.63
N LEU A 416 15.43 6.07 18.09
CA LEU A 416 15.22 4.76 18.70
C LEU A 416 14.38 4.88 19.97
N GLY A 417 14.78 5.73 20.89
CA GLY A 417 14.04 5.86 22.15
C GLY A 417 12.66 6.50 21.97
N ALA A 418 12.57 7.57 21.18
CA ALA A 418 11.29 8.20 20.83
C ALA A 418 10.36 7.24 20.09
N GLY A 419 10.87 6.46 19.14
CA GLY A 419 10.12 5.45 18.42
C GLY A 419 9.60 4.34 19.34
N ALA A 420 10.43 3.84 20.25
CA ALA A 420 10.03 2.86 21.25
C ALA A 420 8.92 3.39 22.19
N GLY A 421 8.92 4.69 22.50
CA GLY A 421 7.80 5.34 23.20
C GLY A 421 6.55 5.46 22.32
N ALA A 422 6.71 5.93 21.09
CA ALA A 422 5.62 6.19 20.15
C ALA A 422 4.81 4.93 19.80
N ILE A 423 5.48 3.80 19.57
CA ILE A 423 4.78 2.55 19.21
C ILE A 423 3.80 2.09 20.30
N VAL A 424 4.17 2.21 21.57
CA VAL A 424 3.32 1.76 22.70
C VAL A 424 2.26 2.80 23.04
N LEU A 425 2.58 4.09 22.95
CA LEU A 425 1.61 5.17 23.12
C LEU A 425 0.51 5.11 22.05
N CYS A 426 0.89 5.06 20.78
CA CYS A 426 -0.08 4.96 19.69
C CYS A 426 -0.93 3.70 19.83
N SER A 427 -0.30 2.57 20.18
CA SER A 427 -1.02 1.32 20.36
C SER A 427 -2.03 1.38 21.50
N ALA A 428 -1.74 2.08 22.59
CA ALA A 428 -2.63 2.20 23.75
C ALA A 428 -3.74 3.24 23.53
N PHE A 429 -3.39 4.46 23.09
CA PHE A 429 -4.33 5.58 22.98
C PHE A 429 -5.16 5.57 21.69
N ALA A 430 -4.65 4.93 20.64
CA ALA A 430 -5.27 4.92 19.32
C ALA A 430 -5.40 3.49 18.77
N ALA A 431 -5.66 2.53 19.66
CA ALA A 431 -5.92 1.14 19.27
C ALA A 431 -7.09 1.06 18.28
N TYR A 432 -6.94 0.26 17.22
CA TYR A 432 -8.03 0.01 16.28
C TYR A 432 -8.11 -1.47 15.91
N PRO A 433 -9.32 -1.98 15.63
CA PRO A 433 -9.49 -3.39 15.30
C PRO A 433 -8.84 -3.74 13.96
N VAL A 434 -8.11 -4.85 13.95
CA VAL A 434 -7.51 -5.42 12.75
C VAL A 434 -8.28 -6.70 12.38
N PRO A 435 -8.82 -6.84 11.16
CA PRO A 435 -9.53 -8.04 10.76
C PRO A 435 -8.66 -9.27 10.91
N SER A 436 -9.30 -10.39 11.18
CA SER A 436 -8.61 -11.67 11.33
C SER A 436 -7.79 -11.99 10.07
N ALA A 437 -6.61 -12.58 10.27
CA ALA A 437 -5.73 -13.03 9.18
C ALA A 437 -6.43 -13.98 8.19
N LYS A 438 -7.58 -14.55 8.58
CA LYS A 438 -8.45 -15.39 7.74
C LYS A 438 -9.13 -14.63 6.60
N GLN A 439 -9.23 -13.29 6.65
CA GLN A 439 -9.88 -12.49 5.61
C GLN A 439 -8.99 -12.20 4.38
N GLY A 440 -7.75 -12.73 4.37
CA GLY A 440 -6.95 -12.95 3.16
C GLY A 440 -6.08 -11.78 2.69
N ASN A 441 -6.37 -10.53 3.08
CA ASN A 441 -5.50 -9.39 2.77
C ASN A 441 -5.23 -8.49 4.00
N PRO A 442 -3.95 -8.33 4.44
CA PRO A 442 -3.56 -7.41 5.52
C PRO A 442 -3.92 -5.93 5.30
N PHE A 443 -4.01 -5.48 4.04
CA PHE A 443 -4.38 -4.11 3.67
C PHE A 443 -5.88 -3.91 3.57
N SER A 444 -6.67 -4.99 3.55
CA SER A 444 -8.14 -4.91 3.54
C SER A 444 -8.74 -4.60 4.92
N THR A 445 -7.92 -4.07 5.83
CA THR A 445 -8.32 -3.67 7.17
C THR A 445 -9.38 -2.56 7.07
N ARG A 446 -10.65 -2.97 7.11
CA ARG A 446 -11.83 -2.09 7.16
C ARG A 446 -11.83 -1.14 8.37
N GLY A 447 -10.83 -1.24 9.25
CA GLY A 447 -10.55 -0.32 10.36
C GLY A 447 -9.24 0.48 10.25
N SER A 448 -8.39 0.29 9.24
CA SER A 448 -7.09 1.00 9.13
C SER A 448 -7.21 2.43 8.62
N PHE A 449 -8.37 2.83 8.10
CA PHE A 449 -8.69 4.21 7.72
C PHE A 449 -9.74 4.79 8.66
N ASN A 450 -9.57 4.60 9.98
CA ASN A 450 -10.38 5.27 10.99
C ASN A 450 -9.61 6.45 11.60
N GLY A 451 -10.32 7.32 12.32
CA GLY A 451 -9.73 8.51 12.94
C GLY A 451 -8.55 8.18 13.87
N SER A 452 -8.59 7.04 14.57
CA SER A 452 -7.48 6.56 15.41
C SER A 452 -6.24 6.16 14.62
N ALA A 453 -6.38 5.50 13.46
CA ALA A 453 -5.24 5.16 12.62
C ALA A 453 -4.59 6.42 12.00
N LEU A 454 -5.41 7.39 11.59
CA LEU A 454 -4.91 8.69 11.12
C LEU A 454 -4.23 9.48 12.23
N LEU A 455 -4.85 9.53 13.43
CA LEU A 455 -4.29 10.19 14.61
C LEU A 455 -2.96 9.56 15.01
N SER A 456 -2.87 8.23 14.96
CA SER A 456 -1.64 7.50 15.25
C SER A 456 -0.54 7.79 14.23
N ALA A 457 -0.87 7.85 12.93
CA ALA A 457 0.08 8.18 11.87
C ALA A 457 0.57 9.63 11.98
N LEU A 458 -0.36 10.59 12.14
CA LEU A 458 -0.02 12.01 12.30
C LEU A 458 0.71 12.27 13.60
N GLY A 459 0.28 11.66 14.71
CA GLY A 459 0.94 11.77 16.01
C GLY A 459 2.36 11.22 15.98
N THR A 460 2.58 10.11 15.28
CA THR A 460 3.93 9.56 15.03
C THR A 460 4.79 10.52 14.22
N LEU A 461 4.24 11.06 13.12
CA LEU A 461 4.95 11.98 12.25
C LEU A 461 5.35 13.26 12.99
N VAL A 462 4.39 13.88 13.71
CA VAL A 462 4.61 15.11 14.48
C VAL A 462 5.61 14.85 15.61
N ALA A 463 5.47 13.74 16.35
CA ALA A 463 6.39 13.42 17.45
C ALA A 463 7.83 13.23 16.95
N LEU A 464 8.02 12.42 15.90
CA LEU A 464 9.34 12.18 15.35
C LEU A 464 9.91 13.43 14.68
N ALA A 465 9.11 14.17 13.92
CA ALA A 465 9.55 15.43 13.31
C ALA A 465 9.93 16.48 14.35
N SER A 466 9.21 16.55 15.47
CA SER A 466 9.53 17.46 16.58
C SER A 466 10.85 17.06 17.25
N VAL A 467 11.07 15.76 17.47
CA VAL A 467 12.36 15.25 17.98
C VAL A 467 13.49 15.56 17.02
N PHE A 468 13.28 15.38 15.71
CA PHE A 468 14.28 15.70 14.69
C PHE A 468 14.57 17.20 14.61
N ALA A 469 13.54 18.04 14.60
CA ALA A 469 13.69 19.49 14.56
C ALA A 469 14.40 20.01 15.81
N LEU A 470 13.99 19.54 17.00
CA LEU A 470 14.63 19.89 18.26
C LEU A 470 16.10 19.47 18.27
N PHE A 471 16.38 18.24 17.85
CA PHE A 471 17.74 17.73 17.75
C PHE A 471 18.60 18.56 16.77
N ALA A 472 18.05 18.88 15.60
CA ALA A 472 18.72 19.68 14.58
C ALA A 472 19.00 21.11 15.05
N ILE A 473 18.04 21.76 15.72
CA ILE A 473 18.20 23.12 16.26
C ILE A 473 19.33 23.17 17.30
N ILE A 474 19.37 22.18 18.20
CA ILE A 474 20.37 22.11 19.28
C ILE A 474 21.79 21.86 18.76
N THR A 475 21.91 21.19 17.61
CA THR A 475 23.21 20.70 17.08
C THR A 475 23.68 21.43 15.82
N ALA A 476 22.87 22.36 15.30
CA ALA A 476 23.17 23.21 14.14
C ALA A 476 24.51 23.98 14.16
N PRO A 477 25.08 24.41 15.30
CA PRO A 477 26.31 25.23 15.30
C PRO A 477 27.59 24.54 14.79
N GLY A 478 27.62 23.21 14.68
CA GLY A 478 28.81 22.46 14.22
C GLY A 478 30.02 22.49 15.19
N GLY A 479 31.13 21.85 14.80
CA GLY A 479 32.36 21.78 15.60
C GLY A 479 32.23 20.96 16.89
N PHE A 480 32.86 21.39 18.00
CA PHE A 480 32.78 20.69 19.30
C PHE A 480 31.33 20.48 19.78
N VAL A 481 30.40 21.35 19.38
CA VAL A 481 28.97 21.23 19.69
C VAL A 481 28.32 20.03 18.99
N ALA A 482 28.87 19.55 17.86
CA ALA A 482 28.40 18.33 17.20
C ALA A 482 28.56 17.08 18.10
N TRP A 483 29.52 17.09 19.03
CA TRP A 483 29.71 16.01 19.99
C TRP A 483 28.69 16.02 21.12
N LEU A 484 28.06 17.17 21.41
CA LEU A 484 26.90 17.25 22.31
C LEU A 484 25.67 16.58 21.72
N ALA A 485 25.62 16.36 20.40
CA ALA A 485 24.53 15.65 19.75
C ALA A 485 24.36 14.23 20.30
N VAL A 486 25.44 13.54 20.64
CA VAL A 486 25.39 12.18 21.19
C VAL A 486 24.71 12.13 22.56
N PRO A 487 25.19 12.82 23.62
CA PRO A 487 24.55 12.78 24.94
C PRO A 487 23.13 13.35 24.90
N ILE A 488 22.84 14.36 24.07
CA ILE A 488 21.50 14.91 23.90
C ILE A 488 20.58 13.89 23.24
N GLY A 489 21.06 13.21 22.20
CA GLY A 489 20.33 12.14 21.53
C GLY A 489 20.02 10.97 22.46
N VAL A 490 20.98 10.56 23.28
CA VAL A 490 20.81 9.53 24.32
C VAL A 490 19.78 9.98 25.36
N ALA A 491 19.85 11.22 25.84
CA ALA A 491 18.91 11.76 26.82
C ALA A 491 17.48 11.82 26.26
N LEU A 492 17.30 12.33 25.04
CA LEU A 492 16.01 12.39 24.35
C LEU A 492 15.45 10.99 24.07
N GLY A 493 16.30 10.07 23.62
CA GLY A 493 15.93 8.69 23.40
C GLY A 493 15.48 8.02 24.70
N PHE A 494 16.28 8.11 25.76
CA PHE A 494 15.95 7.57 27.07
C PHE A 494 14.65 8.14 27.62
N ALA A 495 14.46 9.47 27.51
CA ALA A 495 13.22 10.13 27.91
C ALA A 495 12.01 9.60 27.11
N GLY A 496 12.12 9.51 25.79
CA GLY A 496 11.06 8.97 24.92
C GLY A 496 10.66 7.54 25.30
N TRP A 497 11.64 6.67 25.53
CA TRP A 497 11.41 5.28 25.95
C TRP A 497 10.79 5.21 27.36
N ARG A 498 11.32 5.99 28.31
CA ARG A 498 10.93 5.95 29.73
C ARG A 498 9.54 6.52 29.95
N PHE A 499 9.27 7.71 29.42
CA PHE A 499 7.99 8.40 29.59
C PHE A 499 6.92 7.79 28.69
N GLY A 500 7.22 7.50 27.42
CA GLY A 500 6.25 6.84 26.54
C GLY A 500 5.79 5.49 27.08
N GLY A 501 6.71 4.70 27.65
CA GLY A 501 6.37 3.46 28.34
C GLY A 501 5.52 3.69 29.59
N ALA A 502 5.87 4.66 30.44
CA ALA A 502 5.11 4.93 31.67
C ALA A 502 3.69 5.43 31.42
N PHE A 503 3.52 6.35 30.46
CA PHE A 503 2.19 6.82 30.07
C PHE A 503 1.35 5.70 29.45
N ALA A 504 1.95 4.85 28.61
CA ALA A 504 1.25 3.68 28.06
C ALA A 504 0.83 2.70 29.16
N ILE A 505 1.69 2.42 30.15
CA ILE A 505 1.38 1.56 31.29
C ILE A 505 0.23 2.15 32.12
N SER A 506 0.28 3.44 32.48
CA SER A 506 -0.79 4.11 33.23
C SER A 506 -2.12 4.00 32.47
N HIS A 507 -2.10 4.34 31.17
CA HIS A 507 -3.31 4.33 30.36
C HIS A 507 -3.89 2.92 30.21
N LEU A 508 -3.06 1.89 30.01
CA LEU A 508 -3.52 0.49 29.96
C LEU A 508 -4.06 -0.01 31.30
N THR A 509 -3.51 0.47 32.41
CA THR A 509 -3.98 0.11 33.75
C THR A 509 -5.36 0.71 34.01
N GLU A 510 -5.57 1.96 33.59
CA GLU A 510 -6.84 2.69 33.76
C GLU A 510 -7.92 2.27 32.75
N HIS A 511 -7.55 2.02 31.49
CA HIS A 511 -8.48 1.86 30.35
C HIS A 511 -8.34 0.51 29.61
N GLY A 512 -7.68 -0.48 30.23
CA GLY A 512 -7.44 -1.80 29.63
C GLY A 512 -8.71 -2.48 29.09
N PRO A 513 -9.81 -2.55 29.88
CA PRO A 513 -11.08 -3.12 29.42
C PRO A 513 -11.68 -2.40 28.20
N GLU A 514 -11.59 -1.08 28.13
CA GLU A 514 -12.08 -0.24 27.04
C GLU A 514 -11.29 -0.53 25.75
N ILE A 515 -9.96 -0.61 25.86
CA ILE A 515 -9.09 -0.98 24.74
C ILE A 515 -9.44 -2.38 24.24
N LEU A 516 -9.66 -3.35 25.14
CA LEU A 516 -10.09 -4.70 24.78
C LEU A 516 -11.43 -4.69 24.02
N GLN A 517 -12.40 -3.87 24.45
CA GLN A 517 -13.69 -3.76 23.74
C GLN A 517 -13.53 -3.21 22.32
N VAL A 518 -12.59 -2.28 22.09
CA VAL A 518 -12.30 -1.75 20.76
C VAL A 518 -11.67 -2.82 19.87
N VAL A 519 -10.63 -3.51 20.35
CA VAL A 519 -9.85 -4.46 19.52
C VAL A 519 -10.52 -5.83 19.36
N ARG A 520 -11.49 -6.18 20.21
CA ARG A 520 -12.27 -7.42 20.10
C ARG A 520 -13.34 -7.35 18.99
N LYS A 521 -13.82 -6.15 18.63
CA LYS A 521 -14.82 -5.98 17.57
C LYS A 521 -14.19 -6.38 16.24
N GLU A 522 -14.59 -7.52 15.67
CA GLU A 522 -14.33 -7.77 14.25
C GLU A 522 -15.14 -6.73 13.45
N PRO A 523 -14.49 -5.94 12.58
CA PRO A 523 -15.17 -4.88 11.82
C PRO A 523 -16.14 -5.41 10.76
#